data_AF-F4L7R5-F1
#
_entry.id   AF-F4L7R5-F1
#
_cell.length_a   1.000
_cell.length_b   1.000
_cell.length_c   1.000
_cell.angle_alpha   90.00
_cell.angle_beta   90.00
_cell.angle_gamma   90.00
#
_symmetry.space_group_name_H-M   'P 1'
#
loop_
_entity.id
_entity.type
_entity.pdbx_description
1 polymer ?
#
loop_
_entity_poly.entity_id
_entity_poly.type
_entity_poly.pdbx_seq_one_letter_code
_entity_poly.pdbx_strand_id
1 'polypeptide(L)'
;MKNVFATLLTLAFFGLTQGLTAQTAQAAKDEVKVVTVKVSGVCCNGDLATIKKKLVNQEGIDEVTADDAKKEATNIKVKYHTALVSEAKIRSLIEKTEGCEKDGELPYKVKAVTYLSPQ
;
A
#
# COMPACT_ATOMS: atom_id res chain seq x y z
N MET A 1 25.27 -20.77 75.53
CA MET A 1 26.38 -21.11 74.61
C MET A 1 26.20 -20.32 73.34
N LYS A 2 27.23 -19.55 72.94
CA LYS A 2 27.66 -19.28 71.56
C LYS A 2 26.62 -18.74 70.55
N ASN A 3 26.61 -17.42 70.33
CA ASN A 3 27.32 -16.75 69.24
C ASN A 3 26.60 -15.49 68.72
N VAL A 4 27.33 -14.39 68.81
CA VAL A 4 27.11 -13.11 68.13
C VAL A 4 27.70 -13.22 66.72
N PHE A 5 26.95 -12.86 65.67
CA PHE A 5 27.45 -12.40 64.36
C PHE A 5 26.30 -11.58 63.72
N ALA A 6 26.37 -10.24 63.77
CA ALA A 6 27.04 -9.37 62.79
C ALA A 6 26.23 -9.16 61.49
N THR A 7 25.53 -8.02 61.47
CA THR A 7 25.48 -6.98 60.41
C THR A 7 25.36 -7.33 58.91
N LEU A 8 24.48 -6.54 58.27
CA LEU A 8 24.47 -6.07 56.87
C LEU A 8 24.19 -7.12 55.77
N LEU A 9 23.16 -6.90 54.94
CA LEU A 9 23.33 -6.42 53.54
C LEU A 9 21.97 -6.27 52.81
N THR A 10 21.71 -5.04 52.38
CA THR A 10 21.04 -4.60 51.14
C THR A 10 19.62 -5.08 50.76
N LEU A 11 18.71 -4.09 50.77
CA LEU A 11 17.58 -3.96 49.86
C LEU A 11 17.95 -4.30 48.41
N ALA A 12 17.17 -5.17 47.77
CA ALA A 12 17.02 -5.20 46.33
C ALA A 12 15.53 -5.06 46.00
N PHE A 13 15.04 -3.82 45.96
CA PHE A 13 13.79 -3.49 45.29
C PHE A 13 14.03 -3.65 43.78
N PHE A 14 13.66 -4.79 43.23
CA PHE A 14 13.59 -4.99 41.78
C PHE A 14 12.36 -4.23 41.26
N GLY A 15 12.54 -2.93 41.02
CA GLY A 15 11.58 -2.11 40.31
C GLY A 15 11.49 -2.60 38.86
N LEU A 16 10.47 -3.41 38.56
CA LEU A 16 10.00 -3.66 37.19
C LEU A 16 9.44 -2.35 36.63
N THR A 17 10.33 -1.45 36.20
CA THR A 17 9.95 -0.32 35.35
C THR A 17 9.83 -0.86 33.93
N GLN A 18 8.61 -1.20 33.54
CA GLN A 18 8.27 -1.39 32.13
C GLN A 18 8.43 -0.02 31.47
N GLY A 19 9.57 0.19 30.80
CA GLY A 19 9.75 1.33 29.93
C GLY A 19 8.74 1.23 28.79
N LEU A 20 7.63 1.97 28.88
CA LEU A 20 6.80 2.28 27.72
C LEU A 20 7.70 3.07 26.76
N THR A 21 8.18 2.41 25.72
CA THR A 21 8.69 3.11 24.54
C THR A 21 7.48 3.76 23.88
N ALA A 22 7.35 5.08 24.05
CA ALA A 22 6.47 5.88 23.23
C ALA A 22 6.97 5.77 21.79
N GLN A 23 6.35 4.89 21.00
CA GLN A 23 6.53 4.87 19.55
C GLN A 23 5.92 6.17 19.01
N THR A 24 6.74 7.22 18.91
CA THR A 24 6.42 8.35 18.06
C THR A 24 6.32 7.81 16.64
N ALA A 25 5.09 7.59 16.18
CA ALA A 25 4.81 7.32 14.78
C ALA A 25 5.25 8.55 13.99
N GLN A 26 6.49 8.52 13.48
CA GLN A 26 6.97 9.50 12.52
C GLN A 26 5.98 9.45 11.35
N ALA A 27 5.16 10.48 11.18
CA ALA A 27 4.25 10.57 10.05
C ALA A 27 5.09 10.41 8.79
N ALA A 28 4.80 9.36 8.00
CA ALA A 28 5.49 9.13 6.74
C ALA A 28 5.30 10.39 5.89
N LYS A 29 6.43 11.00 5.47
CA LYS A 29 6.40 12.17 4.60
C LYS A 29 5.69 11.78 3.32
N ASP A 30 4.82 12.67 2.83
CA ASP A 30 4.19 12.45 1.53
C ASP A 30 5.23 12.46 0.41
N GLU A 31 5.18 11.45 -0.44
CA GLU A 31 6.06 11.25 -1.58
C GLU A 31 5.20 10.98 -2.81
N VAL A 32 5.55 11.61 -3.93
CA VAL A 32 4.95 11.30 -5.22
C VAL A 32 5.69 10.13 -5.84
N LYS A 33 4.98 9.03 -6.10
CA LYS A 33 5.51 7.81 -6.73
C LYS A 33 4.80 7.51 -8.03
N VAL A 34 5.51 6.81 -8.92
CA VAL A 34 4.94 6.28 -10.15
C VAL A 34 5.05 4.76 -10.13
N VAL A 35 3.92 4.09 -10.32
CA VAL A 35 3.84 2.63 -10.41
C VAL A 35 3.29 2.23 -11.77
N THR A 36 3.89 1.21 -12.39
CA THR A 36 3.35 0.55 -13.57
C THR A 36 2.71 -0.77 -13.15
N VAL A 37 1.42 -0.92 -13.41
CA VAL A 37 0.62 -2.10 -13.10
C VAL A 37 0.28 -2.82 -14.40
N LYS A 38 0.73 -4.07 -14.53
CA LYS A 38 0.39 -4.93 -15.67
C LYS A 38 -0.95 -5.62 -15.39
N VAL A 39 -1.96 -5.34 -16.20
CA VAL A 39 -3.35 -5.77 -16.01
C VAL A 39 -3.81 -6.66 -17.15
N SER A 40 -4.29 -7.87 -16.85
CA SER A 40 -4.97 -8.74 -17.81
C SER A 40 -6.48 -8.64 -17.69
N GLY A 41 -7.22 -9.21 -18.65
CA GLY A 41 -8.69 -9.18 -18.66
C GLY A 41 -9.28 -7.91 -19.28
N VAL A 42 -8.43 -7.11 -19.94
CA VAL A 42 -8.83 -6.00 -20.81
C VAL A 42 -9.15 -6.60 -22.18
N CYS A 43 -10.42 -6.60 -22.56
CA CYS A 43 -10.94 -7.30 -23.75
C CYS A 43 -11.76 -6.41 -24.68
N CYS A 44 -12.34 -5.32 -24.18
CA CYS A 44 -13.14 -4.37 -24.96
C CYS A 44 -12.44 -2.99 -25.03
N ASN A 45 -12.81 -2.16 -26.01
CA ASN A 45 -12.27 -0.80 -26.14
C ASN A 45 -12.63 0.10 -24.93
N GLY A 46 -13.72 -0.20 -24.23
CA GLY A 46 -14.18 0.55 -23.07
C GLY A 46 -13.43 0.25 -21.76
N ASP A 47 -12.77 -0.90 -21.63
CA ASP A 47 -12.21 -1.38 -20.36
C ASP A 47 -11.15 -0.42 -19.81
N LEU A 48 -10.24 0.04 -20.67
CA LEU A 48 -9.21 1.00 -20.25
C LEU A 48 -9.82 2.33 -19.79
N ALA A 49 -10.89 2.79 -20.44
CA ALA A 49 -11.58 4.02 -20.03
C ALA A 49 -12.27 3.83 -18.67
N THR A 50 -12.90 2.68 -18.44
CA THR A 50 -13.54 2.33 -17.16
C THR A 50 -12.52 2.26 -16.02
N ILE A 51 -11.39 1.56 -16.21
CA ILE A 51 -10.32 1.48 -15.21
C ILE A 51 -9.73 2.87 -14.94
N LYS A 52 -9.42 3.64 -15.99
CA LYS A 52 -8.90 5.02 -15.84
C LYS A 52 -9.86 5.87 -15.02
N LYS A 53 -11.15 5.87 -15.36
CA LYS A 53 -12.18 6.62 -14.64
C LYS A 53 -12.25 6.25 -13.16
N LYS A 54 -12.14 4.95 -12.83
CA LYS A 54 -12.12 4.49 -11.43
C LYS A 54 -10.92 5.04 -10.66
N LEU A 55 -9.75 5.06 -11.30
CA LEU A 55 -8.50 5.49 -10.67
C LEU A 55 -8.40 7.02 -10.55
N VAL A 56 -8.73 7.80 -11.58
CA VAL A 56 -8.64 9.28 -11.50
C VAL A 56 -9.62 9.88 -10.48
N ASN A 57 -10.68 9.15 -10.11
CA ASN A 57 -11.62 9.57 -9.08
C ASN A 57 -11.17 9.19 -7.66
N GLN A 58 -10.03 8.50 -7.50
CA GLN A 58 -9.45 8.17 -6.21
C GLN A 58 -8.58 9.34 -5.72
N GLU A 59 -8.89 9.85 -4.53
CA GLU A 59 -8.05 10.85 -3.87
C GLU A 59 -6.60 10.35 -3.73
N GLY A 60 -5.65 11.24 -4.03
CA GLY A 60 -4.22 10.96 -4.01
C GLY A 60 -3.65 10.43 -5.33
N ILE A 61 -4.45 10.29 -6.39
CA ILE A 61 -3.97 9.96 -7.73
C ILE A 61 -3.92 11.23 -8.59
N ASP A 62 -2.73 11.55 -9.12
CA ASP A 62 -2.51 12.70 -9.99
C ASP A 62 -2.76 12.37 -11.46
N GLU A 63 -2.29 11.21 -11.89
CA GLU A 63 -2.23 10.87 -13.30
C GLU A 63 -2.38 9.35 -13.52
N VAL A 64 -3.14 8.99 -14.55
CA VAL A 64 -3.31 7.61 -15.00
C VAL A 64 -3.13 7.55 -16.51
N THR A 65 -2.08 6.86 -16.96
CA THR A 65 -1.86 6.56 -18.38
C THR A 65 -1.86 5.06 -18.60
N ALA A 66 -2.17 4.63 -19.82
CA ALA A 66 -2.14 3.22 -20.18
C ALA A 66 -1.57 3.06 -21.58
N ASP A 67 -0.82 1.98 -21.79
CA ASP A 67 -0.46 1.53 -23.12
C ASP A 67 -1.73 1.15 -23.91
N ASP A 68 -1.60 0.99 -25.22
CA ASP A 68 -2.68 0.43 -26.04
C ASP A 68 -3.12 -0.94 -25.54
N ALA A 69 -4.42 -1.24 -25.66
CA ALA A 69 -4.98 -2.51 -25.22
C ALA A 69 -4.32 -3.68 -25.97
N LYS A 70 -3.68 -4.60 -25.24
CA LYS A 70 -3.10 -5.83 -25.78
C LYS A 70 -3.92 -7.04 -25.37
N LYS A 71 -3.95 -8.07 -26.22
CA LYS A 71 -4.74 -9.31 -26.00
C LYS A 71 -4.43 -10.04 -24.69
N GLU A 72 -3.20 -9.93 -24.17
CA GLU A 72 -2.79 -10.67 -22.96
C GLU A 72 -2.84 -9.81 -21.70
N ALA A 73 -2.18 -8.65 -21.72
CA ALA A 73 -2.16 -7.70 -20.61
C ALA A 73 -1.69 -6.32 -21.08
N THR A 74 -2.20 -5.29 -20.43
CA THR A 74 -1.90 -3.89 -20.71
C THR A 74 -1.22 -3.26 -19.49
N ASN A 75 -0.23 -2.38 -19.72
CA ASN A 75 0.39 -1.65 -18.63
C ASN A 75 -0.39 -0.36 -18.35
N ILE A 76 -0.64 -0.10 -17.07
CA ILE A 76 -1.26 1.12 -16.58
C ILE A 76 -0.26 1.81 -15.65
N LYS A 77 0.16 3.03 -15.98
CA LYS A 77 1.03 3.83 -15.14
C LYS A 77 0.19 4.76 -14.29
N VAL A 78 0.48 4.80 -12.99
CA VAL A 78 -0.25 5.60 -12.01
C VAL A 78 0.74 6.43 -11.22
N LYS A 79 0.55 7.76 -11.24
CA LYS A 79 1.28 8.71 -10.41
C LYS A 79 0.42 9.05 -9.19
N TYR A 80 0.95 8.87 -7.99
CA TYR A 80 0.17 8.98 -6.76
C TYR A 80 0.98 9.47 -5.55
N HIS A 81 0.26 10.05 -4.59
CA HIS A 81 0.76 10.56 -3.32
C HIS A 81 0.68 9.47 -2.23
N THR A 82 1.82 9.07 -1.67
CA THR A 82 1.89 7.95 -0.69
C THR A 82 1.22 8.26 0.64
N ALA A 83 0.99 9.53 0.99
CA ALA A 83 0.24 9.89 2.19
C ALA A 83 -1.27 9.64 2.05
N LEU A 84 -1.78 9.55 0.83
CA LEU A 84 -3.22 9.48 0.55
C LEU A 84 -3.64 8.11 0.00
N VAL A 85 -2.80 7.48 -0.82
CA VAL A 85 -3.12 6.19 -1.43
C VAL A 85 -1.89 5.28 -1.49
N SER A 86 -2.12 3.99 -1.26
CA SER A 86 -1.09 2.96 -1.38
C SER A 86 -1.17 2.25 -2.73
N GLU A 87 -0.03 1.69 -3.15
CA GLU A 87 0.04 0.82 -4.33
C GLU A 87 -0.94 -0.36 -4.22
N ALA A 88 -1.03 -1.00 -3.05
CA ALA A 88 -1.98 -2.07 -2.79
C ALA A 88 -3.45 -1.62 -2.98
N LYS A 89 -3.77 -0.38 -2.60
CA LYS A 89 -5.09 0.20 -2.85
C LYS A 89 -5.34 0.42 -4.34
N ILE A 90 -4.36 0.91 -5.10
CA ILE A 90 -4.43 1.07 -6.56
C ILE A 90 -4.74 -0.27 -7.23
N ARG A 91 -3.99 -1.33 -6.87
CA ARG A 91 -4.27 -2.69 -7.36
C ARG A 91 -5.67 -3.15 -7.02
N SER A 92 -6.10 -2.96 -5.77
CA SER A 92 -7.43 -3.35 -5.33
C SER A 92 -8.52 -2.61 -6.10
N LEU A 93 -8.32 -1.33 -6.42
CA LEU A 93 -9.26 -0.56 -7.23
C LEU A 93 -9.38 -1.13 -8.65
N ILE A 94 -8.26 -1.49 -9.28
CA ILE A 94 -8.25 -2.13 -10.61
C ILE A 94 -9.03 -3.45 -10.57
N GLU A 95 -8.72 -4.33 -9.62
CA GLU A 95 -9.34 -5.66 -9.56
C GLU A 95 -10.81 -5.63 -9.10
N LYS A 96 -11.25 -4.54 -8.47
CA LYS A 96 -12.65 -4.29 -8.10
C LYS A 96 -13.38 -3.38 -9.09
N THR A 97 -12.76 -3.06 -10.22
CA THR A 97 -13.45 -2.34 -11.29
C THR A 97 -14.33 -3.32 -12.05
N GLU A 98 -15.58 -2.93 -12.26
CA GLU A 98 -16.53 -3.72 -13.05
C GLU A 98 -16.16 -3.72 -14.54
N GLY A 99 -16.46 -4.82 -15.23
CA GLY A 99 -16.27 -4.96 -16.66
C GLY A 99 -17.11 -3.94 -17.47
N CYS A 100 -16.66 -3.58 -18.68
CA CYS A 100 -17.42 -2.66 -19.53
C CYS A 100 -18.71 -3.28 -20.10
N GLU A 101 -18.76 -4.60 -20.29
CA GLU A 101 -19.86 -5.30 -21.00
C GLU A 101 -20.88 -5.93 -20.06
N LYS A 102 -20.48 -6.28 -18.84
CA LYS A 102 -21.30 -7.00 -17.88
C LYS A 102 -21.14 -6.44 -16.49
N ASP A 103 -22.24 -5.91 -15.98
CA ASP A 103 -22.33 -5.37 -14.64
C ASP A 103 -22.04 -6.47 -13.60
N GLY A 104 -21.31 -6.09 -12.54
CA GLY A 104 -20.95 -6.98 -11.44
C GLY A 104 -19.82 -7.99 -11.72
N GLU A 105 -19.37 -8.15 -12.96
CA GLU A 105 -18.16 -8.94 -13.24
C GLU A 105 -16.90 -8.13 -12.93
N LEU A 106 -15.89 -8.79 -12.34
CA LEU A 106 -14.58 -8.21 -12.00
C LEU A 106 -13.48 -8.86 -12.84
N PRO A 107 -13.43 -8.58 -14.17
CA PRO A 107 -12.59 -9.34 -15.10
C PRO A 107 -11.10 -9.03 -14.97
N TYR A 108 -10.74 -7.86 -14.45
CA TYR A 108 -9.36 -7.39 -14.44
C TYR A 108 -8.54 -8.09 -13.35
N LYS A 109 -7.28 -8.41 -13.67
CA LYS A 109 -6.34 -9.06 -12.75
C LYS A 109 -4.98 -8.42 -12.86
N VAL A 110 -4.36 -8.10 -11.72
CA VAL A 110 -3.00 -7.58 -11.69
C VAL A 110 -2.02 -8.75 -11.82
N LYS A 111 -1.14 -8.68 -12.81
CA LYS A 111 -0.13 -9.72 -13.10
C LYS A 111 1.24 -9.36 -12.56
N ALA A 112 1.61 -8.09 -12.61
CA ALA A 112 2.89 -7.60 -12.13
C ALA A 112 2.78 -6.12 -11.77
N VAL A 113 3.69 -5.70 -10.91
CA VAL A 113 3.84 -4.32 -10.46
C VAL A 113 5.30 -3.96 -10.61
N THR A 114 5.57 -2.80 -11.19
CA THR A 114 6.92 -2.27 -11.34
C THR A 114 6.96 -0.84 -10.83
N TYR A 115 7.81 -0.58 -9.84
CA TYR A 115 8.04 0.75 -9.30
C TYR A 115 9.01 1.50 -10.21
N LEU A 116 8.61 2.68 -10.67
CA LEU A 116 9.54 3.58 -11.33
C LEU A 116 10.17 4.45 -10.25
N SER A 117 11.50 4.49 -10.23
CA SER A 117 12.22 5.44 -9.38
C SER A 117 11.85 6.85 -9.84
N PRO A 118 11.52 7.78 -8.93
CA PRO A 118 11.33 9.17 -9.32
C PRO A 118 12.63 9.69 -9.97
N GLN A 119 12.51 10.24 -11.18
CA GLN A 119 13.58 10.97 -11.86
C GLN A 119 13.72 12.36 -11.25
#